data_AF-A0A5J4S775-F1
#
_entry.id   AF-A0A5J4S775-F1
#
_cell.length_a   1.000
_cell.length_b   1.000
_cell.length_c   1.000
_cell.angle_alpha   90.00
_cell.angle_beta   90.00
_cell.angle_gamma   90.00
#
_symmetry.space_group_name_H-M   'P 1'
#
loop_
_entity.id
_entity.type
_entity.pdbx_description
1 polymer ?
#
loop_
_entity_poly.entity_id
_entity_poly.type
_entity_poly.pdbx_seq_one_letter_code
_entity_poly.pdbx_strand_id
1 'polypeptide(L)'
;MDHQKAQAARMRGLNSTMIMNKTTIPDKKWWIAKLRANIPALPIHIPPQMIMTTDAEPSEWGSTLEREFEIIAMAYGTWNK
;
A
#
# COMPACT_ATOMS: atom_id res chain seq x y z
N MET A 1 -16.57 1.81 16.98
CA MET A 1 -17.02 1.30 15.66
C MET A 1 -15.83 1.01 14.73
N ASP A 2 -14.77 1.82 14.75
CA ASP A 2 -13.62 1.65 13.83
C ASP A 2 -12.64 0.54 14.21
N HIS A 3 -12.49 0.25 15.51
CA HIS A 3 -11.52 -0.74 15.99
C HIS A 3 -11.79 -2.17 15.51
N GLN A 4 -13.08 -2.56 15.41
CA GLN A 4 -13.48 -3.89 14.95
C GLN A 4 -13.22 -4.09 13.45
N LYS A 5 -13.33 -3.03 12.65
CA LYS A 5 -13.09 -3.07 11.19
C LYS A 5 -11.60 -3.21 10.88
N ALA A 6 -10.76 -2.45 11.59
CA ALA A 6 -9.31 -2.55 11.50
C ALA A 6 -8.82 -3.95 11.89
N GLN A 7 -9.40 -4.53 12.94
CA GLN A 7 -9.08 -5.89 13.38
C GLN A 7 -9.53 -6.96 12.37
N ALA A 8 -10.72 -6.81 11.76
CA ALA A 8 -11.21 -7.76 10.75
C ALA A 8 -10.36 -7.73 9.47
N ALA A 9 -9.99 -6.54 8.98
CA ALA A 9 -9.10 -6.37 7.82
C ALA A 9 -7.71 -6.99 8.09
N ARG A 10 -7.18 -6.78 9.31
CA ARG A 10 -5.91 -7.36 9.75
C ARG A 10 -5.95 -8.89 9.87
N MET A 11 -7.08 -9.49 10.26
CA MET A 11 -7.16 -10.93 10.50
C MET A 11 -7.52 -11.78 9.27
N ARG A 12 -8.24 -11.24 8.28
CA ARG A 12 -8.81 -12.07 7.20
C ARG A 12 -8.47 -11.61 5.77
N GLY A 13 -7.69 -10.54 5.62
CA GLY A 13 -7.30 -10.01 4.32
C GLY A 13 -8.47 -9.43 3.50
N LEU A 14 -8.20 -9.08 2.25
CA LEU A 14 -9.14 -8.40 1.33
C LEU A 14 -10.41 -9.21 0.99
N ASN A 15 -10.37 -10.54 1.10
CA ASN A 15 -11.45 -11.44 0.70
C ASN A 15 -12.34 -11.89 1.87
N SER A 16 -12.55 -11.03 2.87
CA SER A 16 -13.35 -11.38 4.04
C SER A 16 -14.84 -11.08 3.86
N THR A 17 -15.68 -12.09 4.07
CA THR A 17 -17.14 -11.92 4.18
C THR A 17 -17.48 -11.36 5.57
N MET A 18 -18.04 -10.15 5.62
CA MET A 18 -18.45 -9.50 6.87
C MET A 18 -19.97 -9.32 6.91
N ILE A 19 -20.60 -9.75 8.01
CA ILE A 19 -22.03 -9.49 8.29
C ILE A 19 -22.16 -8.07 8.81
N MET A 20 -22.99 -7.25 8.15
CA MET A 20 -23.18 -5.83 8.49
C MET A 20 -24.67 -5.47 8.55
N ASN A 21 -25.00 -4.43 9.34
CA ASN A 21 -26.35 -3.88 9.39
C ASN A 21 -26.72 -3.20 8.06
N LYS A 22 -27.93 -3.46 7.54
CA LYS A 22 -28.47 -2.86 6.31
C LYS A 22 -28.43 -1.33 6.29
N THR A 23 -28.52 -0.67 7.46
CA THR A 23 -28.49 0.80 7.55
C THR A 23 -27.13 1.41 7.20
N THR A 24 -26.06 0.60 7.17
CA THR A 24 -24.69 1.05 6.83
C THR A 24 -24.40 1.00 5.32
N ILE A 25 -25.32 0.45 4.52
CA ILE A 25 -25.18 0.34 3.06
C ILE A 25 -25.05 1.72 2.38
N PRO A 26 -25.85 2.76 2.72
CA PRO A 26 -25.71 4.08 2.13
C PRO A 26 -24.34 4.71 2.40
N ASP A 27 -23.86 4.67 3.64
CA ASP A 27 -22.55 5.22 4.02
C ASP A 27 -21.41 4.52 3.28
N LYS A 28 -21.46 3.19 3.15
CA LYS A 28 -20.45 2.44 2.38
C LYS A 28 -20.49 2.82 0.89
N LYS A 29 -21.68 2.97 0.31
CA LYS A 29 -21.83 3.45 -1.08
C LYS A 29 -21.22 4.84 -1.24
N TRP A 30 -21.41 5.73 -0.27
CA TRP A 30 -20.80 7.05 -0.27
C TRP A 30 -19.27 6.99 -0.21
N TRP A 31 -18.70 6.17 0.68
CA TRP A 31 -17.24 5.98 0.75
C TRP A 31 -16.65 5.41 -0.54
N ILE A 32 -17.32 4.46 -1.20
CA ILE A 32 -16.90 3.91 -2.50
C ILE A 32 -16.91 5.01 -3.58
N ALA A 33 -17.96 5.83 -3.63
CA ALA A 33 -18.04 6.94 -4.57
C ALA A 33 -16.91 7.95 -4.33
N LYS A 34 -16.62 8.26 -3.05
CA LYS A 34 -15.54 9.17 -2.67
C LYS A 34 -14.16 8.63 -3.04
N LEU A 35 -13.91 7.33 -2.86
CA LEU A 35 -12.66 6.69 -3.27
C LEU A 35 -12.49 6.65 -4.78
N ARG A 36 -13.56 6.40 -5.55
CA ARG A 36 -13.51 6.45 -7.03
C ARG A 36 -13.32 7.86 -7.58
N ALA A 37 -13.91 8.85 -6.92
CA ALA A 37 -13.73 10.26 -7.25
C ALA A 37 -12.36 10.80 -6.82
N ASN A 38 -11.68 10.12 -5.90
CA ASN A 38 -10.28 10.35 -5.58
C ASN A 38 -9.41 9.78 -6.72
N ILE A 39 -9.53 10.38 -7.90
CA ILE A 39 -8.52 10.27 -8.94
C ILE A 39 -7.24 10.76 -8.25
N PRO A 40 -6.20 9.92 -8.07
CA PRO A 40 -4.92 10.43 -7.65
C PRO A 40 -4.60 11.50 -8.69
N ALA A 41 -4.55 12.77 -8.27
CA ALA A 41 -3.88 13.76 -9.08
C ALA A 41 -2.52 13.12 -9.32
N LEU A 42 -2.27 12.67 -10.56
CA LEU A 42 -0.95 12.21 -10.96
C LEU A 42 -0.06 13.36 -10.51
N PRO A 43 0.77 13.17 -9.45
CA PRO A 43 1.81 14.14 -9.21
C PRO A 43 2.51 14.16 -10.55
N ILE A 44 2.53 15.35 -11.17
CA ILE A 44 3.11 15.64 -12.48
C ILE A 44 4.15 14.57 -12.78
N HIS A 45 3.98 13.80 -13.86
CA HIS A 45 4.88 12.70 -14.25
C HIS A 45 6.23 13.29 -14.69
N ILE A 46 6.90 13.96 -13.76
CA ILE A 46 8.33 14.18 -13.73
C ILE A 46 8.84 12.80 -13.31
N PRO A 47 9.39 12.00 -14.24
CA PRO A 47 10.04 10.78 -13.84
C PRO A 47 11.09 11.15 -12.79
N PRO A 48 11.04 10.55 -11.59
CA PRO A 48 12.04 10.82 -10.57
C PRO A 48 13.41 10.53 -11.16
N GLN A 49 14.32 11.49 -11.06
CA GLN A 49 15.70 11.32 -11.55
C GLN A 49 16.42 10.21 -10.82
N MET A 50 15.94 9.83 -9.63
CA MET A 50 16.51 8.77 -8.81
C MET A 50 15.40 8.05 -8.03
N ILE A 51 15.36 6.73 -8.13
CA ILE A 51 14.41 5.85 -7.44
C ILE A 51 15.22 4.91 -6.56
N MET A 52 14.90 4.84 -5.27
CA MET A 52 15.46 3.84 -4.37
C MET A 52 14.35 2.88 -3.96
N THR A 53 14.49 1.61 -4.34
CA THR A 53 13.57 0.54 -4.01
C THR A 53 14.21 -0.33 -2.94
N THR A 54 13.60 -0.40 -1.76
CA THR A 54 14.10 -1.24 -0.66
C THR A 54 13.05 -2.29 -0.34
N ASP A 55 13.45 -3.55 -0.34
CA ASP A 55 12.65 -4.67 0.15
C ASP A 55 13.24 -5.21 1.46
N ALA A 56 12.36 -5.64 2.36
CA ALA A 56 12.74 -6.13 3.67
C ALA A 56 12.00 -7.45 3.95
N GLU A 57 12.79 -8.48 4.23
CA GLU A 57 12.36 -9.78 4.73
C GLU A 57 12.79 -9.91 6.22
N PRO A 58 12.15 -10.73 7.06
CA PRO A 58 12.54 -10.83 8.49
C PRO A 58 14.01 -11.15 8.77
N SER A 59 14.73 -11.76 7.83
CA SER A 59 16.17 -12.08 7.96
C SER A 59 17.08 -11.26 7.03
N GLU A 60 16.52 -10.63 6.01
CA GLU A 60 17.26 -10.10 4.86
C GLU A 60 16.70 -8.76 4.40
N TRP A 61 17.50 -8.01 3.66
CA TRP A 61 17.10 -6.79 3.00
C TRP A 61 17.81 -6.67 1.65
N GLY A 62 17.13 -6.04 0.71
CA GLY A 62 17.68 -5.60 -0.56
C GLY A 62 17.38 -4.12 -0.77
N SER A 63 18.24 -3.47 -1.52
CA SER A 63 18.05 -2.10 -1.96
C SER A 63 18.63 -1.91 -3.35
N THR A 64 17.83 -1.31 -4.23
CA THR A 64 18.21 -0.97 -5.60
C THR A 64 18.07 0.52 -5.78
N LEU A 65 19.11 1.17 -6.28
CA LEU A 65 19.11 2.57 -6.67
C LEU A 65 19.09 2.65 -8.20
N GLU A 66 18.07 3.27 -8.76
CA GLU A 66 17.88 3.52 -10.18
C GLU A 66 17.95 5.01 -10.46
N ARG A 67 18.54 5.41 -11.59
CA ARG A 67 18.51 6.76 -12.12
C ARG A 67 18.11 6.70 -13.58
N GLU A 68 17.12 7.49 -13.99
CA GLU A 68 16.68 7.57 -15.40
C GLU A 68 16.41 6.18 -16.02
N PHE A 69 15.86 5.25 -15.22
CA PHE A 69 15.60 3.84 -15.58
C PHE A 69 16.84 2.91 -15.68
N GLU A 70 18.02 3.36 -15.26
CA GLU A 70 19.24 2.54 -15.15
C GLU A 70 19.57 2.22 -13.69
N ILE A 71 19.84 0.95 -13.37
CA ILE A 71 20.29 0.53 -12.04
C ILE A 71 21.74 0.98 -11.85
N ILE A 72 21.97 1.91 -10.91
CA ILE A 72 23.31 2.45 -10.62
C ILE A 72 23.95 1.83 -9.37
N ALA A 73 23.14 1.27 -8.46
CA ALA A 73 23.65 0.52 -7.32
C ALA A 73 22.65 -0.53 -6.85
N MET A 74 23.17 -1.65 -6.35
CA MET A 74 22.40 -2.66 -5.64
C MET A 74 23.15 -3.04 -4.37
N ALA A 75 22.40 -3.23 -3.29
CA ALA A 75 22.89 -3.71 -2.02
C ALA A 75 21.94 -4.77 -1.49
N TYR A 76 22.50 -5.79 -0.86
CA TYR A 76 21.76 -6.82 -0.17
C TYR A 76 22.49 -7.15 1.13
N GLY A 77 21.74 -7.59 2.13
CA GLY A 77 22.34 -7.97 3.40
C GLY A 77 21.38 -8.73 4.28
N THR A 78 21.92 -9.25 5.37
CA THR A 78 21.14 -9.81 6.46
C THR A 78 20.95 -8.75 7.53
N TRP A 79 19.85 -8.84 8.27
CA TRP A 79 19.74 -8.07 9.50
C TRP A 79 20.77 -8.58 10.50
N ASN A 80 21.52 -7.66 11.12
CA ASN A 80 22.26 -8.02 12.32
C ASN A 80 21.23 -8.35 13.41
N LYS A 81 21.33 -9.57 13.94
CA LYS A 81 20.52 -10.01 15.09
C LYS A 81 20.83 -9.18 16.33
#